data_AF-A0A064CEA9-F1
#
_entry.id   AF-A0A064CEA9-F1
#
_cell.length_a   1.000
_cell.length_b   1.000
_cell.length_c   1.000
_cell.angle_alpha   90.00
_cell.angle_beta   90.00
_cell.angle_gamma   90.00
#
_symmetry.space_group_name_H-M   'P 1'
#
loop_
_entity.id
_entity.type
_entity.pdbx_description
1 polymer ?
#
loop_
_entity_poly.entity_id
_entity_poly.type
_entity_poly.pdbx_seq_one_letter_code
_entity_poly.pdbx_strand_id
1 'polypeptide(L)'
;MSVAQSTPAKVARAKQGEGNAITVDFMYPPGDPHWTDEAKAALHEAANALVADIVAPKPVTITYKLGTDENPDNLAQASSDRVNLESPGYFRTVVQQKLITGEDANGDEPDGDIDINWKADWALGDSVTPDQADFKAVIMHEMGHTLGFDTNIQGPGSAPVTNHPVFDEFVVDAQGTKVMNDDFTFNTAFEPNLTGGDGGLFFGGPNAMAAYDGKPVPLLTDSPWSVSNIAHLNGHVFTNENRKVMNSGNEATDGPETHVLSPVELGILEDLGYTVVQH
;
A
#
# COMPACT_ATOMS: atom_id res chain seq x y z
N MET A 1 18.82 -34.67 46.46
CA MET A 1 17.63 -33.90 46.03
C MET A 1 18.13 -32.83 45.08
N SER A 2 17.90 -33.02 43.79
CA SER A 2 18.44 -32.19 42.71
C SER A 2 17.34 -31.26 42.21
N VAL A 3 17.57 -29.96 42.22
CA VAL A 3 16.68 -28.97 41.62
C VAL A 3 17.23 -28.68 40.23
N ALA A 4 16.61 -29.28 39.22
CA ALA A 4 16.88 -28.97 37.82
C ALA A 4 16.15 -27.68 37.44
N GLN A 5 16.90 -26.70 36.93
CA GLN A 5 16.35 -25.49 36.31
C GLN A 5 15.65 -25.87 35.00
N SER A 6 14.39 -25.44 34.84
CA SER A 6 13.64 -25.57 33.60
C SER A 6 14.07 -24.48 32.62
N THR A 7 14.74 -24.87 31.54
CA THR A 7 14.98 -24.02 30.37
C THR A 7 13.64 -23.71 29.69
N PRO A 8 13.38 -22.45 29.25
CA PRO A 8 12.19 -22.15 28.46
C PRO A 8 12.21 -22.96 27.15
N ALA A 9 11.05 -23.47 26.76
CA ALA A 9 10.89 -24.23 25.53
C ALA A 9 11.29 -23.37 24.32
N LYS A 10 12.25 -23.88 23.54
CA LYS A 10 12.62 -23.35 22.23
C LYS A 10 11.41 -23.52 21.32
N VAL A 11 10.76 -22.41 20.93
CA VAL A 11 9.74 -22.42 19.87
C VAL A 11 10.42 -22.96 18.61
N ALA A 12 9.88 -24.03 18.05
CA ALA A 12 10.39 -24.63 16.83
C ALA A 12 10.10 -23.67 15.68
N ARG A 13 11.13 -23.01 15.15
CA ARG A 13 11.06 -22.34 13.84
C ARG A 13 10.77 -23.40 12.77
N ALA A 14 9.64 -23.27 12.09
CA ALA A 14 9.43 -23.94 10.81
C ALA A 14 10.56 -23.53 9.85
N LYS A 15 11.04 -24.49 9.05
CA LYS A 15 12.15 -24.26 8.12
C LYS A 15 11.73 -23.28 7.03
N GLN A 16 12.39 -22.12 7.00
CA GLN A 16 12.41 -21.18 5.88
C GLN A 16 12.86 -21.89 4.60
N GLY A 17 12.04 -21.82 3.56
CA GLY A 17 12.48 -22.04 2.19
C GLY A 17 13.25 -20.80 1.73
N GLU A 18 14.39 -21.03 1.07
CA GLU A 18 15.12 -20.01 0.32
C GLU A 18 14.16 -19.37 -0.70
N GLY A 19 13.66 -18.18 -0.42
CA GLY A 19 12.62 -17.54 -1.23
C GLY A 19 12.14 -16.20 -0.69
N ASN A 20 11.50 -16.16 0.48
CA ASN A 20 10.95 -14.91 1.05
C ASN A 20 11.55 -14.65 2.44
N ALA A 21 12.55 -13.77 2.48
CA ALA A 21 13.25 -13.37 3.70
C ALA A 21 12.47 -12.32 4.52
N ILE A 22 11.26 -11.96 4.10
CA ILE A 22 10.39 -10.97 4.72
C ILE A 22 9.47 -11.68 5.72
N THR A 23 9.40 -11.15 6.93
CA THR A 23 8.37 -11.49 7.94
C THR A 23 7.50 -10.28 8.17
N VAL A 24 6.19 -10.45 8.29
CA VAL A 24 5.27 -9.38 8.69
C VAL A 24 4.73 -9.71 10.08
N ASP A 25 4.98 -8.81 11.03
CA ASP A 25 4.54 -8.90 12.42
C ASP A 25 3.53 -7.80 12.73
N PHE A 26 2.64 -8.07 13.68
CA PHE A 26 1.55 -7.19 14.06
C PHE A 26 1.50 -6.93 15.56
N MET A 27 1.36 -5.66 15.94
CA MET A 27 1.12 -5.23 17.31
C MET A 27 -0.38 -5.03 17.53
N TYR A 28 -1.03 -6.06 18.09
CA TYR A 28 -2.47 -6.04 18.37
C TYR A 28 -2.81 -5.14 19.59
N PRO A 29 -3.93 -4.39 19.54
CA PRO A 29 -4.46 -3.70 20.72
C PRO A 29 -4.72 -4.69 21.87
N PRO A 30 -4.21 -4.42 23.09
CA PRO A 30 -4.40 -5.33 24.21
C PRO A 30 -5.87 -5.52 24.58
N GLY A 31 -6.33 -6.78 24.58
CA GLY A 31 -7.68 -7.14 25.04
C GLY A 31 -8.81 -6.80 24.07
N ASP A 32 -8.50 -6.40 22.84
CA ASP A 32 -9.50 -6.18 21.80
C ASP A 32 -10.07 -7.52 21.31
N PRO A 33 -11.40 -7.75 21.48
CA PRO A 33 -12.03 -9.03 21.17
C PRO A 33 -12.20 -9.28 19.66
N HIS A 34 -12.06 -8.26 18.80
CA HIS A 34 -12.19 -8.45 17.35
C HIS A 34 -11.06 -9.30 16.76
N TRP A 35 -9.89 -9.29 17.40
CA TRP A 35 -8.71 -10.05 16.99
C TRP A 35 -8.77 -11.52 17.41
N THR A 36 -9.75 -12.24 16.85
CA THR A 36 -9.86 -13.71 16.93
C THR A 36 -8.72 -14.39 16.18
N ASP A 37 -8.53 -15.70 16.40
CA ASP A 37 -7.52 -16.47 15.66
C ASP A 37 -7.77 -16.46 14.15
N GLU A 38 -9.04 -16.40 13.74
CA GLU A 38 -9.45 -16.30 12.32
C GLU A 38 -9.10 -14.94 11.73
N ALA A 39 -9.39 -13.84 12.42
CA ALA A 39 -9.04 -12.50 11.97
C ALA A 39 -7.52 -12.32 11.85
N LYS A 40 -6.76 -12.87 12.80
CA LYS A 40 -5.28 -12.87 12.75
C LYS A 40 -4.75 -13.69 11.58
N ALA A 41 -5.35 -14.86 11.33
CA ALA A 41 -4.97 -15.69 10.18
C ALA A 41 -5.24 -14.98 8.86
N ALA A 42 -6.43 -14.37 8.69
CA ALA A 42 -6.78 -13.62 7.50
C ALA A 42 -5.83 -12.43 7.26
N LEU A 43 -5.49 -11.68 8.31
CA LEU A 43 -4.53 -10.58 8.26
C LEU A 43 -3.13 -11.06 7.80
N HIS A 44 -2.63 -12.15 8.38
CA HIS A 44 -1.34 -12.73 7.98
C HIS A 44 -1.38 -13.29 6.56
N GLU A 45 -2.48 -13.90 6.12
CA GLU A 45 -2.61 -14.39 4.75
C GLU A 45 -2.55 -13.25 3.74
N ALA A 46 -3.31 -12.17 3.96
CA ALA A 46 -3.28 -10.97 3.14
C ALA A 46 -1.88 -10.35 3.07
N ALA A 47 -1.24 -10.14 4.22
CA ALA A 47 0.09 -9.57 4.29
C ALA A 47 1.16 -10.44 3.61
N ASN A 48 1.10 -11.75 3.82
CA ASN A 48 2.02 -12.70 3.20
C ASN A 48 1.81 -12.79 1.69
N ALA A 49 0.57 -12.70 1.22
CA ALA A 49 0.26 -12.65 -0.21
C ALA A 49 0.86 -11.38 -0.85
N LEU A 50 0.68 -10.21 -0.23
CA LEU A 50 1.23 -8.96 -0.76
C LEU A 50 2.76 -8.97 -0.86
N VAL A 51 3.46 -9.43 0.20
CA VAL A 51 4.93 -9.44 0.20
C VAL A 51 5.52 -10.65 -0.54
N ALA A 52 4.68 -11.57 -1.04
CA ALA A 52 5.16 -12.76 -1.75
C ALA A 52 5.91 -12.42 -3.04
N ASP A 53 5.54 -11.32 -3.68
CA ASP A 53 6.11 -10.84 -4.93
C ASP A 53 7.34 -9.95 -4.73
N ILE A 54 7.76 -9.68 -3.48
CA ILE A 54 8.86 -8.76 -3.15
C ILE A 54 10.10 -9.52 -2.68
N VAL A 55 11.27 -9.14 -3.22
CA VAL A 55 12.56 -9.68 -2.82
C VAL A 55 13.33 -8.66 -1.97
N ALA A 56 13.46 -8.94 -0.67
CA ALA A 56 14.32 -8.16 0.22
C ALA A 56 15.80 -8.60 0.09
N PRO A 57 16.78 -7.67 0.19
CA PRO A 57 18.20 -7.99 0.02
C PRO A 57 18.80 -8.80 1.18
N LYS A 58 18.10 -8.85 2.33
CA LYS A 58 18.44 -9.64 3.52
C LYS A 58 17.16 -9.89 4.34
N PRO A 59 17.19 -10.80 5.33
CA PRO A 59 16.03 -11.01 6.19
C PRO A 59 15.60 -9.75 6.92
N VAL A 60 14.31 -9.44 6.87
CA VAL A 60 13.68 -8.28 7.50
C VAL A 60 12.37 -8.68 8.15
N THR A 61 12.00 -7.95 9.20
CA THR A 61 10.67 -7.99 9.79
C THR A 61 10.05 -6.61 9.62
N ILE A 62 8.88 -6.55 8.99
CA ILE A 62 8.05 -5.34 8.95
C ILE A 62 7.02 -5.45 10.06
N THR A 63 6.96 -4.45 10.94
CA THR A 63 6.06 -4.45 12.09
C THR A 63 4.96 -3.41 11.89
N TYR A 64 3.71 -3.85 11.82
CA TYR A 64 2.56 -2.94 11.80
C TYR A 64 1.92 -2.81 13.17
N LYS A 65 1.62 -1.59 13.57
CA LYS A 65 0.76 -1.32 14.71
C LYS A 65 -0.70 -1.32 14.27
N LEU A 66 -1.52 -2.10 14.96
CA LEU A 66 -2.94 -2.21 14.65
C LEU A 66 -3.75 -1.29 15.55
N GLY A 67 -4.75 -0.64 14.96
CA GLY A 67 -5.72 0.19 15.67
C GLY A 67 -7.14 0.00 15.14
N THR A 68 -8.00 0.96 15.46
CA THR A 68 -9.41 0.94 15.08
C THR A 68 -9.73 2.22 14.34
N ASP A 69 -10.30 2.07 13.15
CA ASP A 69 -10.91 3.20 12.45
C ASP A 69 -12.36 3.34 12.90
N GLU A 70 -12.72 4.54 13.35
CA GLU A 70 -14.06 4.86 13.81
C GLU A 70 -14.90 5.57 12.74
N ASN A 71 -14.27 5.97 11.62
CA ASN A 71 -14.92 6.63 10.49
C ASN A 71 -15.84 5.64 9.76
N PRO A 72 -17.17 5.85 9.77
CA PRO A 72 -18.11 4.93 9.13
C PRO A 72 -17.95 4.86 7.60
N ASP A 73 -17.30 5.85 6.98
CA ASP A 73 -17.13 5.93 5.54
C ASP A 73 -15.86 5.21 5.04
N ASN A 74 -15.01 4.72 5.96
CA ASN A 74 -13.79 3.96 5.64
C ASN A 74 -13.90 2.53 6.18
N LEU A 75 -13.42 1.56 5.42
CA LEU A 75 -13.31 0.18 5.89
C LEU A 75 -12.02 -0.05 6.68
N ALA A 76 -10.91 0.44 6.16
CA ALA A 76 -9.62 0.43 6.81
C ALA A 76 -8.80 1.60 6.27
N GLN A 77 -7.63 1.81 6.87
CA GLN A 77 -6.58 2.66 6.34
C GLN A 77 -5.23 2.10 6.78
N ALA A 78 -4.19 2.28 5.99
CA ALA A 78 -2.82 2.07 6.44
C ALA A 78 -1.88 3.17 6.00
N SER A 79 -0.84 3.39 6.81
CA SER A 79 0.17 4.40 6.54
C SER A 79 1.55 3.95 7.00
N SER A 80 2.58 4.53 6.42
CA SER A 80 3.97 4.42 6.87
C SER A 80 4.63 5.77 6.66
N ASP A 81 5.24 6.31 7.71
CA ASP A 81 5.92 7.60 7.63
C ASP A 81 7.01 7.59 6.57
N ARG A 82 7.25 8.74 5.94
CA ARG A 82 8.44 8.91 5.10
C ARG A 82 9.68 8.99 5.98
N VAL A 83 10.80 8.47 5.49
CA VAL A 83 12.10 8.50 6.19
C VAL A 83 12.63 9.93 6.43
N ASN A 84 12.06 10.92 5.74
CA ASN A 84 12.29 12.34 5.97
C ASN A 84 11.02 13.12 5.68
N LEU A 85 10.49 13.82 6.69
CA LEU A 85 9.25 14.58 6.61
C LEU A 85 9.46 16.09 6.38
N GLU A 86 10.69 16.58 6.48
CA GLU A 86 11.00 18.01 6.60
C GLU A 86 11.69 18.58 5.36
N SER A 87 12.55 17.78 4.72
CA SER A 87 13.36 18.25 3.60
C SER A 87 12.56 18.25 2.30
N PRO A 88 12.78 19.23 1.40
CA PRO A 88 12.27 19.14 0.03
C PRO A 88 12.86 17.93 -0.70
N GLY A 89 12.04 17.21 -1.46
CA GLY A 89 12.46 16.06 -2.26
C GLY A 89 11.44 14.92 -2.27
N TYR A 90 11.89 13.80 -2.84
CA TYR A 90 11.16 12.54 -2.91
C TYR A 90 11.75 11.53 -1.92
N PHE A 91 10.91 10.96 -1.07
CA PHE A 91 11.34 10.10 0.02
C PHE A 91 10.52 8.82 0.09
N ARG A 92 11.21 7.73 0.44
CA ARG A 92 10.58 6.44 0.71
C ARG A 92 9.81 6.49 2.02
N THR A 93 8.77 5.67 2.12
CA THR A 93 8.21 5.27 3.42
C THR A 93 9.24 4.45 4.22
N VAL A 94 9.02 4.31 5.52
CA VAL A 94 9.83 3.45 6.39
C VAL A 94 9.73 1.99 5.93
N VAL A 95 8.52 1.52 5.60
CA VAL A 95 8.30 0.17 5.04
C VAL A 95 9.09 -0.01 3.73
N GLN A 96 9.00 0.93 2.80
CA GLN A 96 9.78 0.92 1.56
C GLN A 96 11.28 0.83 1.84
N GLN A 97 11.80 1.69 2.72
CA GLN A 97 13.21 1.72 3.04
C GLN A 97 13.69 0.37 3.59
N LYS A 98 12.93 -0.22 4.53
CA LYS A 98 13.27 -1.50 5.14
C LYS A 98 13.19 -2.66 4.15
N LEU A 99 12.17 -2.71 3.29
CA LEU A 99 12.06 -3.76 2.27
C LEU A 99 13.13 -3.65 1.17
N ILE A 100 13.41 -2.44 0.68
CA ILE A 100 14.32 -2.21 -0.44
C ILE A 100 15.79 -2.34 -0.03
N THR A 101 16.16 -1.86 1.16
CA THR A 101 17.57 -1.80 1.60
C THR A 101 17.90 -2.81 2.69
N GLY A 102 16.87 -3.30 3.40
CA GLY A 102 17.03 -4.04 4.65
C GLY A 102 17.46 -3.18 5.84
N GLU A 103 17.58 -1.87 5.69
CA GLU A 103 17.94 -0.97 6.78
C GLU A 103 16.70 -0.45 7.50
N ASP A 104 16.79 -0.43 8.82
CA ASP A 104 15.75 0.07 9.69
C ASP A 104 15.90 1.59 9.87
N ALA A 105 14.86 2.35 9.52
CA ALA A 105 14.90 3.81 9.49
C ALA A 105 14.25 4.47 10.72
N ASN A 106 13.48 3.72 11.50
CA ASN A 106 12.69 4.23 12.63
C ASN A 106 12.98 3.50 13.96
N GLY A 107 13.82 2.46 13.95
CA GLY A 107 14.28 1.80 15.17
C GLY A 107 13.21 0.90 15.77
N ASP A 108 12.92 1.06 17.06
CA ASP A 108 11.96 0.21 17.78
C ASP A 108 10.48 0.61 17.54
N GLU A 109 10.23 1.69 16.80
CA GLU A 109 8.88 2.13 16.43
C GLU A 109 8.27 1.19 15.36
N PRO A 110 6.93 1.05 15.28
CA PRO A 110 6.29 0.31 14.22
C PRO A 110 6.60 0.93 12.85
N ASP A 111 6.81 0.08 11.85
CA ASP A 111 7.12 0.47 10.46
C ASP A 111 5.95 1.16 9.77
N GLY A 112 4.73 0.80 10.17
CA GLY A 112 3.50 1.44 9.74
C GLY A 112 2.34 1.16 10.69
N ASP A 113 1.22 1.81 10.45
CA ASP A 113 -0.02 1.61 11.17
C ASP A 113 -1.08 1.08 10.21
N ILE A 114 -1.97 0.21 10.72
CA ILE A 114 -3.19 -0.24 10.03
C ILE A 114 -4.36 -0.06 11.00
N ASP A 115 -5.32 0.76 10.62
CA ASP A 115 -6.55 0.98 11.37
C ASP A 115 -7.71 0.32 10.64
N ILE A 116 -8.52 -0.46 11.36
CA ILE A 116 -9.61 -1.26 10.79
C ILE A 116 -10.93 -0.83 11.41
N ASN A 117 -11.93 -0.60 10.56
CA ASN A 117 -13.30 -0.35 10.99
C ASN A 117 -14.05 -1.67 11.22
N TRP A 118 -14.13 -2.10 12.48
CA TRP A 118 -14.83 -3.32 12.88
C TRP A 118 -16.37 -3.21 12.86
N LYS A 119 -16.94 -2.07 12.44
CA LYS A 119 -18.39 -1.93 12.19
C LYS A 119 -18.81 -2.51 10.85
N ALA A 120 -17.87 -2.75 9.93
CA ALA A 120 -18.13 -3.39 8.65
C ALA A 120 -18.43 -4.89 8.81
N ASP A 121 -19.22 -5.43 7.88
CA ASP A 121 -19.48 -6.88 7.79
C ASP A 121 -18.36 -7.55 7.00
N TRP A 122 -17.36 -8.04 7.73
CA TRP A 122 -16.14 -8.62 7.16
C TRP A 122 -16.30 -10.08 6.78
N ALA A 123 -15.95 -10.42 5.54
CA ALA A 123 -15.63 -11.78 5.13
C ALA A 123 -14.13 -12.05 5.38
N LEU A 124 -13.83 -12.87 6.41
CA LEU A 124 -12.45 -13.23 6.78
C LEU A 124 -11.90 -14.43 5.98
N GLY A 125 -12.78 -15.25 5.41
CA GLY A 125 -12.44 -16.41 4.59
C GLY A 125 -12.60 -16.15 3.09
N ASP A 126 -12.37 -17.18 2.27
CA ASP A 126 -12.35 -17.04 0.79
C ASP A 126 -13.75 -16.93 0.15
N SER A 127 -14.81 -17.03 0.95
CA SER A 127 -16.20 -16.90 0.47
C SER A 127 -16.75 -15.54 0.87
N VAL A 128 -16.73 -14.60 -0.07
CA VAL A 128 -17.26 -13.24 0.09
C VAL A 128 -18.64 -13.16 -0.56
N THR A 129 -19.65 -12.76 0.21
CA THR A 129 -20.99 -12.48 -0.35
C THR A 129 -21.07 -11.02 -0.82
N PRO A 130 -22.00 -10.66 -1.73
CA PRO A 130 -22.06 -9.31 -2.29
C PRO A 130 -22.28 -8.17 -1.27
N ASP A 131 -22.75 -8.48 -0.06
CA ASP A 131 -23.03 -7.49 0.99
C ASP A 131 -21.89 -7.43 2.04
N GLN A 132 -20.82 -8.22 1.87
CA GLN A 132 -19.68 -8.28 2.78
C GLN A 132 -18.44 -7.65 2.16
N ALA A 133 -17.64 -7.03 3.01
CA ALA A 133 -16.32 -6.56 2.64
C ALA A 133 -15.29 -7.71 2.68
N ASP A 134 -14.51 -7.83 1.61
CA ASP A 134 -13.41 -8.80 1.54
C ASP A 134 -12.23 -8.32 2.40
N PHE A 135 -12.08 -8.90 3.60
CA PHE A 135 -11.06 -8.45 4.55
C PHE A 135 -9.64 -8.58 3.99
N LYS A 136 -9.36 -9.66 3.26
CA LYS A 136 -7.99 -9.92 2.78
C LYS A 136 -7.62 -8.93 1.69
N ALA A 137 -8.52 -8.67 0.75
CA ALA A 137 -8.29 -7.71 -0.30
C ALA A 137 -8.12 -6.29 0.22
N VAL A 138 -8.98 -5.86 1.15
CA VAL A 138 -8.85 -4.53 1.77
C VAL A 138 -7.52 -4.39 2.49
N ILE A 139 -7.10 -5.39 3.28
CA ILE A 139 -5.79 -5.33 3.95
C ILE A 139 -4.64 -5.27 2.93
N MET A 140 -4.71 -6.04 1.83
CA MET A 140 -3.72 -5.97 0.77
C MET A 140 -3.67 -4.58 0.12
N HIS A 141 -4.83 -3.98 -0.14
CA HIS A 141 -4.97 -2.62 -0.66
C HIS A 141 -4.32 -1.61 0.27
N GLU A 142 -4.72 -1.60 1.55
CA GLU A 142 -4.20 -0.65 2.54
C GLU A 142 -2.69 -0.81 2.71
N MET A 143 -2.20 -2.04 2.83
CA MET A 143 -0.77 -2.28 2.90
C MET A 143 -0.04 -1.82 1.63
N GLY A 144 -0.68 -1.80 0.46
CA GLY A 144 -0.14 -1.21 -0.76
C GLY A 144 0.20 0.28 -0.61
N HIS A 145 -0.58 1.06 0.14
CA HIS A 145 -0.24 2.45 0.45
C HIS A 145 1.07 2.54 1.24
N THR A 146 1.28 1.64 2.20
CA THR A 146 2.53 1.59 2.99
C THR A 146 3.75 1.23 2.12
N LEU A 147 3.53 0.48 1.03
CA LEU A 147 4.55 0.17 0.02
C LEU A 147 4.88 1.36 -0.88
N GLY A 148 4.15 2.47 -0.75
CA GLY A 148 4.41 3.75 -1.42
C GLY A 148 3.47 4.10 -2.56
N PHE A 149 2.32 3.44 -2.68
CA PHE A 149 1.18 3.99 -3.43
C PHE A 149 0.59 5.16 -2.63
N ASP A 150 1.28 6.29 -2.61
CA ASP A 150 0.96 7.43 -1.77
C ASP A 150 1.20 8.72 -2.54
N THR A 151 0.55 9.80 -2.14
CA THR A 151 0.77 11.12 -2.72
C THR A 151 0.78 12.20 -1.65
N ASN A 152 1.64 13.20 -1.84
CA ASN A 152 1.50 14.47 -1.14
C ASN A 152 1.12 15.60 -2.09
N ILE A 153 0.78 15.32 -3.35
CA ILE A 153 0.19 16.31 -4.25
C ILE A 153 -1.14 16.77 -3.66
N GLN A 154 -1.29 18.08 -3.52
CA GLN A 154 -2.46 18.69 -2.90
C GLN A 154 -3.50 19.10 -3.96
N GLY A 155 -4.75 19.27 -3.53
CA GLY A 155 -5.83 19.64 -4.44
C GLY A 155 -5.69 21.05 -5.03
N PRO A 156 -6.50 21.39 -6.05
CA PRO A 156 -6.45 22.70 -6.71
C PRO A 156 -6.51 23.88 -5.73
N GLY A 157 -5.62 24.86 -5.88
CA GLY A 157 -5.56 26.05 -5.05
C GLY A 157 -4.93 25.86 -3.66
N SER A 158 -4.37 24.68 -3.36
CA SER A 158 -3.66 24.43 -2.11
C SER A 158 -2.32 25.17 -2.04
N ALA A 159 -1.80 25.35 -0.82
CA ALA A 159 -0.45 25.86 -0.65
C ALA A 159 0.58 24.87 -1.24
N PRO A 160 1.67 25.33 -1.87
CA PRO A 160 2.70 24.45 -2.37
C PRO A 160 3.32 23.63 -1.23
N VAL A 161 3.52 22.34 -1.49
CA VAL A 161 4.33 21.43 -0.68
C VAL A 161 5.56 21.00 -1.48
N THR A 162 6.59 20.51 -0.81
CA THR A 162 7.87 20.15 -1.45
C THR A 162 8.45 18.83 -0.97
N ASN A 163 7.86 18.20 0.03
CA ASN A 163 8.26 16.88 0.55
C ASN A 163 7.23 15.85 0.07
N HIS A 164 7.67 14.90 -0.75
CA HIS A 164 6.78 13.98 -1.46
C HIS A 164 7.19 12.53 -1.25
N PRO A 165 6.25 11.56 -1.31
CA PRO A 165 6.59 10.17 -1.56
C PRO A 165 7.27 10.01 -2.93
N VAL A 166 8.11 8.98 -3.09
CA VAL A 166 8.78 8.66 -4.38
C VAL A 166 7.78 8.54 -5.54
N PHE A 167 6.56 8.08 -5.26
CA PHE A 167 5.49 7.95 -6.23
C PHE A 167 5.20 9.22 -7.02
N ASP A 168 5.20 10.38 -6.35
CA ASP A 168 4.89 11.67 -6.98
C ASP A 168 5.93 12.08 -8.04
N GLU A 169 7.15 11.53 -8.00
CA GLU A 169 8.17 11.76 -9.03
C GLU A 169 7.72 11.23 -10.40
N PHE A 170 6.89 10.19 -10.40
CA PHE A 170 6.44 9.49 -11.60
C PHE A 170 5.08 9.98 -12.10
N VAL A 171 4.43 10.93 -11.44
CA VAL A 171 3.13 11.44 -11.88
C VAL A 171 3.30 12.31 -13.12
N VAL A 172 2.51 12.03 -14.15
CA VAL A 172 2.54 12.68 -15.46
C VAL A 172 1.14 12.97 -15.99
N ASP A 173 1.06 13.84 -17.00
CA ASP A 173 -0.16 13.99 -17.81
C ASP A 173 -0.33 12.84 -18.81
N ALA A 174 -1.41 12.89 -19.61
CA ALA A 174 -1.72 11.87 -20.63
C ALA A 174 -0.67 11.77 -21.76
N GLN A 175 0.23 12.74 -21.90
CA GLN A 175 1.30 12.78 -22.89
C GLN A 175 2.66 12.36 -22.29
N GLY A 176 2.72 12.06 -20.99
CA GLY A 176 3.97 11.75 -20.28
C GLY A 176 4.76 13.00 -19.84
N THR A 177 4.14 14.17 -19.86
CA THR A 177 4.75 15.40 -19.34
C THR A 177 4.78 15.36 -17.81
N LYS A 178 5.92 15.66 -17.20
CA LYS A 178 6.05 15.80 -15.75
C LYS A 178 5.16 16.92 -15.22
N VAL A 179 4.44 16.64 -14.13
CA VAL A 179 3.58 17.64 -13.45
C VAL A 179 4.24 18.29 -12.24
N MET A 180 5.37 17.76 -11.80
CA MET A 180 6.19 18.33 -10.73
C MET A 180 7.28 19.24 -11.31
N ASN A 181 7.51 20.39 -10.66
CA ASN A 181 8.60 21.31 -10.97
C ASN A 181 9.94 20.81 -10.39
N ASP A 182 11.05 21.40 -10.86
CA ASP A 182 12.40 21.10 -10.36
C ASP A 182 12.61 21.47 -8.87
N ASP A 183 11.76 22.33 -8.31
CA ASP A 183 11.76 22.71 -6.89
C ASP A 183 10.82 21.84 -6.02
N PHE A 184 10.37 20.72 -6.57
CA PHE A 184 9.44 19.76 -5.95
C PHE A 184 8.02 20.29 -5.70
N THR A 185 7.65 21.46 -6.21
CA THR A 185 6.25 21.92 -6.16
C THR A 185 5.43 21.35 -7.31
N PHE A 186 4.13 21.14 -7.11
CA PHE A 186 3.21 20.81 -8.20
C PHE A 186 3.06 22.00 -9.16
N ASN A 187 3.16 21.76 -10.46
CA ASN A 187 2.98 22.78 -11.47
C ASN A 187 1.48 23.08 -11.65
N THR A 188 1.07 24.27 -11.24
CA THR A 188 -0.34 24.68 -11.21
C THR A 188 -1.01 24.68 -12.59
N ALA A 189 -0.24 24.63 -13.69
CA ALA A 189 -0.81 24.44 -15.03
C ALA A 189 -1.58 23.12 -15.18
N PHE A 190 -1.28 22.10 -14.36
CA PHE A 190 -1.95 20.81 -14.35
C PHE A 190 -3.02 20.67 -13.27
N GLU A 191 -3.41 21.76 -12.57
CA GLU A 191 -4.52 21.71 -11.61
C GLU A 191 -5.83 21.15 -12.19
N PRO A 192 -6.22 21.42 -13.45
CA PRO A 192 -7.41 20.79 -14.03
C PRO A 192 -7.33 19.26 -14.05
N ASN A 193 -6.13 18.69 -14.24
CA ASN A 193 -5.90 17.24 -14.28
C ASN A 193 -6.19 16.54 -12.96
N LEU A 194 -6.00 17.24 -11.83
CA LEU A 194 -6.25 16.70 -10.49
C LEU A 194 -7.70 16.20 -10.34
N THR A 195 -8.65 16.78 -11.06
CA THR A 195 -10.07 16.40 -11.04
C THR A 195 -10.57 15.92 -12.42
N GLY A 196 -9.70 15.29 -13.20
CA GLY A 196 -10.06 14.63 -14.46
C GLY A 196 -10.14 15.55 -15.69
N GLY A 197 -9.88 16.84 -15.52
CA GLY A 197 -9.66 17.75 -16.64
C GLY A 197 -8.46 17.33 -17.49
N ASP A 198 -8.43 17.72 -18.76
CA ASP A 198 -7.31 17.45 -19.68
C ASP A 198 -6.86 15.98 -19.76
N GLY A 199 -7.75 15.04 -19.43
CA GLY A 199 -7.50 13.60 -19.47
C GLY A 199 -7.05 12.98 -18.15
N GLY A 200 -6.93 13.76 -17.07
CA GLY A 200 -6.52 13.28 -15.75
C GLY A 200 -5.00 13.16 -15.60
N LEU A 201 -4.58 12.40 -14.59
CA LEU A 201 -3.18 12.12 -14.27
C LEU A 201 -2.89 10.62 -14.36
N PHE A 202 -1.61 10.32 -14.56
CA PHE A 202 -1.12 8.99 -14.85
C PHE A 202 0.18 8.72 -14.10
N PHE A 203 0.49 7.46 -13.85
CA PHE A 203 1.80 7.02 -13.41
C PHE A 203 2.68 6.70 -14.62
N GLY A 204 3.81 7.40 -14.73
CA GLY A 204 4.73 7.41 -15.86
C GLY A 204 6.05 6.66 -15.62
N GLY A 205 6.08 5.74 -14.67
CA GLY A 205 7.25 4.89 -14.45
C GLY A 205 7.49 3.90 -15.60
N PRO A 206 8.74 3.71 -16.06
CA PRO A 206 9.03 2.92 -17.26
C PRO A 206 8.62 1.44 -17.16
N ASN A 207 8.70 0.81 -15.98
CA ASN A 207 8.32 -0.59 -15.81
C ASN A 207 6.79 -0.74 -15.81
N ALA A 208 6.08 0.13 -15.08
CA ALA A 208 4.62 0.19 -15.09
C ALA A 208 4.08 0.47 -16.51
N MET A 209 4.70 1.40 -17.23
CA MET A 209 4.36 1.69 -18.63
C MET A 209 4.61 0.48 -19.53
N ALA A 210 5.72 -0.24 -19.34
CA ALA A 210 5.99 -1.45 -20.13
C ALA A 210 4.92 -2.54 -19.91
N ALA A 211 4.42 -2.68 -18.68
CA ALA A 211 3.29 -3.56 -18.35
C ALA A 211 1.94 -3.04 -18.88
N TYR A 212 1.86 -1.78 -19.31
CA TYR A 212 0.67 -1.13 -19.85
C TYR A 212 0.86 -0.64 -21.29
N ASP A 213 1.38 -1.52 -22.15
CA ASP A 213 1.55 -1.29 -23.61
C ASP A 213 2.38 -0.04 -23.97
N GLY A 214 3.32 0.34 -23.11
CA GLY A 214 4.18 1.52 -23.27
C GLY A 214 3.47 2.85 -23.02
N LYS A 215 2.30 2.85 -22.37
CA LYS A 215 1.51 4.06 -22.09
C LYS A 215 1.54 4.41 -20.60
N PRO A 216 1.40 5.69 -20.23
CA PRO A 216 1.17 6.08 -18.84
C PRO A 216 -0.04 5.36 -18.24
N VAL A 217 0.08 4.90 -17.00
CA VAL A 217 -0.94 4.11 -16.28
C VAL A 217 -1.97 5.05 -15.66
N PRO A 218 -3.28 4.90 -15.94
CA PRO A 218 -4.29 5.84 -15.42
C PRO A 218 -4.41 5.81 -13.90
N LEU A 219 -4.34 6.99 -13.28
CA LEU A 219 -4.62 7.19 -11.86
C LEU A 219 -6.04 7.74 -11.67
N LEU A 220 -6.59 7.57 -10.47
CA LEU A 220 -7.87 8.18 -10.11
C LEU A 220 -7.72 9.69 -10.03
N THR A 221 -8.62 10.43 -10.69
CA THR A 221 -8.68 11.90 -10.63
C THR A 221 -10.14 12.36 -10.62
N ASP A 222 -10.91 11.94 -9.62
CA ASP A 222 -12.33 12.25 -9.53
C ASP A 222 -12.60 13.65 -8.98
N SER A 223 -13.83 14.14 -9.18
CA SER A 223 -14.32 15.39 -8.63
C SER A 223 -15.44 15.12 -7.61
N PRO A 224 -15.39 15.69 -6.40
CA PRO A 224 -14.38 16.64 -5.91
C PRO A 224 -13.02 15.98 -5.62
N TRP A 225 -11.97 16.79 -5.59
CA TRP A 225 -10.63 16.33 -5.18
C TRP A 225 -10.65 15.75 -3.77
N SER A 226 -9.95 14.63 -3.58
CA SER A 226 -9.55 14.11 -2.28
C SER A 226 -8.14 13.53 -2.37
N VAL A 227 -7.52 13.22 -1.24
CA VAL A 227 -6.20 12.55 -1.20
C VAL A 227 -6.21 11.14 -1.78
N SER A 228 -7.40 10.55 -1.98
CA SER A 228 -7.56 9.29 -2.72
C SER A 228 -7.23 9.46 -4.20
N ASN A 229 -7.40 10.66 -4.76
CA ASN A 229 -6.93 10.94 -6.12
C ASN A 229 -5.41 10.77 -6.18
N ILE A 230 -4.89 10.28 -7.30
CA ILE A 230 -3.46 9.97 -7.54
C ILE A 230 -2.95 8.76 -6.75
N ALA A 231 -3.31 8.58 -5.47
CA ALA A 231 -2.88 7.44 -4.66
C ALA A 231 -3.51 6.10 -5.10
N HIS A 232 -4.50 6.13 -5.99
CA HIS A 232 -5.16 4.94 -6.54
C HIS A 232 -5.03 4.83 -8.06
N LEU A 233 -5.07 3.59 -8.55
CA LEU A 233 -5.32 3.29 -9.95
C LEU A 233 -6.77 3.65 -10.31
N ASN A 234 -6.96 4.03 -11.58
CA ASN A 234 -8.24 4.53 -12.04
C ASN A 234 -9.32 3.42 -12.10
N GLY A 235 -10.20 3.40 -11.10
CA GLY A 235 -11.32 2.45 -11.01
C GLY A 235 -12.33 2.54 -12.16
N HIS A 236 -12.35 3.63 -12.94
CA HIS A 236 -13.20 3.75 -14.14
C HIS A 236 -12.57 3.09 -15.37
N VAL A 237 -11.27 2.83 -15.35
CA VAL A 237 -10.54 2.14 -16.43
C VAL A 237 -10.36 0.66 -16.10
N PHE A 238 -9.90 0.37 -14.90
CA PHE A 238 -9.62 -0.98 -14.42
C PHE A 238 -10.87 -1.60 -13.80
N THR A 239 -11.82 -2.06 -14.60
CA THR A 239 -13.12 -2.56 -14.11
C THR A 239 -13.28 -4.07 -14.28
N ASN A 240 -14.25 -4.66 -13.57
CA ASN A 240 -14.63 -6.07 -13.68
C ASN A 240 -13.43 -7.01 -13.48
N GLU A 241 -13.25 -7.99 -14.38
CA GLU A 241 -12.12 -8.94 -14.36
C GLU A 241 -10.75 -8.25 -14.49
N ASN A 242 -10.70 -6.98 -14.88
CA ASN A 242 -9.48 -6.18 -14.97
C ASN A 242 -9.29 -5.24 -13.78
N ARG A 243 -9.99 -5.45 -12.65
CA ARG A 243 -9.67 -4.76 -11.39
C ARG A 243 -8.24 -5.03 -10.95
N LYS A 244 -7.75 -4.15 -10.08
CA LYS A 244 -6.40 -4.12 -9.52
C LYS A 244 -6.54 -4.03 -8.01
N VAL A 245 -5.52 -4.45 -7.26
CA VAL A 245 -5.54 -4.30 -5.80
C VAL A 245 -5.63 -2.82 -5.43
N MET A 246 -4.86 -1.96 -6.08
CA MET A 246 -4.79 -0.51 -5.80
C MET A 246 -5.83 0.34 -6.53
N ASN A 247 -6.91 -0.26 -7.02
CA ASN A 247 -8.04 0.51 -7.54
C ASN A 247 -8.76 1.25 -6.41
N SER A 248 -9.25 2.46 -6.68
CA SER A 248 -10.22 3.07 -5.77
C SER A 248 -11.58 2.38 -5.89
N GLY A 249 -12.15 1.89 -4.80
CA GLY A 249 -13.46 1.26 -4.81
C GLY A 249 -14.17 1.30 -3.47
N ASN A 250 -15.51 1.28 -3.51
CA ASN A 250 -16.32 0.96 -2.34
C ASN A 250 -16.21 -0.56 -2.11
N GLU A 251 -15.10 -0.96 -1.52
CA GLU A 251 -14.66 -2.32 -1.17
C GLU A 251 -15.73 -3.23 -0.50
N ALA A 252 -16.89 -2.69 -0.10
CA ALA A 252 -17.99 -3.41 0.52
C ALA A 252 -19.06 -3.94 -0.46
N THR A 253 -19.10 -3.48 -1.73
CA THR A 253 -20.20 -3.83 -2.67
C THR A 253 -19.76 -4.52 -3.95
N ASP A 254 -18.47 -4.80 -4.09
CA ASP A 254 -17.88 -5.26 -5.35
C ASP A 254 -17.75 -6.80 -5.46
N GLY A 255 -18.13 -7.53 -4.40
CA GLY A 255 -18.01 -8.99 -4.34
C GLY A 255 -16.56 -9.43 -4.07
N PRO A 256 -16.16 -10.64 -4.48
CA PRO A 256 -14.78 -11.10 -4.31
C PRO A 256 -13.80 -10.20 -5.07
N GLU A 257 -12.84 -9.65 -4.34
CA GLU A 257 -11.81 -8.75 -4.84
C GLU A 257 -10.56 -9.56 -5.29
N THR A 258 -9.60 -8.91 -5.95
CA THR A 258 -8.35 -9.58 -6.37
C THR A 258 -7.36 -9.69 -5.20
N HIS A 259 -6.78 -10.87 -4.99
CA HIS A 259 -5.76 -11.12 -3.95
C HIS A 259 -4.35 -11.29 -4.55
N VAL A 260 -4.12 -10.74 -5.74
CA VAL A 260 -2.85 -10.83 -6.47
C VAL A 260 -2.56 -9.50 -7.13
N LEU A 261 -1.32 -9.02 -6.99
CA LEU A 261 -0.85 -7.82 -7.69
C LEU A 261 -0.77 -8.09 -9.18
N SER A 262 -1.30 -7.17 -9.98
CA SER A 262 -1.19 -7.24 -11.42
C SER A 262 0.23 -6.90 -11.91
N PRO A 263 0.58 -7.25 -13.16
CA PRO A 263 1.84 -6.81 -13.77
C PRO A 263 2.05 -5.29 -13.75
N VAL A 264 0.97 -4.51 -13.82
CA VAL A 264 1.04 -3.05 -13.73
C VAL A 264 1.48 -2.60 -12.32
N GLU A 265 0.89 -3.19 -11.28
CA GLU A 265 1.23 -2.85 -9.89
C GLU A 265 2.64 -3.33 -9.52
N LEU A 266 3.05 -4.51 -9.99
CA LEU A 266 4.43 -4.97 -9.87
C LEU A 266 5.42 -4.04 -10.60
N GLY A 267 5.06 -3.56 -11.80
CA GLY A 267 5.85 -2.56 -12.51
C GLY A 267 5.97 -1.24 -11.75
N ILE A 268 4.90 -0.79 -11.09
CA ILE A 268 4.94 0.39 -10.20
C ILE A 268 5.91 0.14 -9.05
N LEU A 269 5.84 -1.03 -8.38
CA LEU A 269 6.79 -1.36 -7.32
C LEU A 269 8.24 -1.38 -7.84
N GLU A 270 8.51 -1.92 -9.03
CA GLU A 270 9.86 -1.83 -9.64
C GLU A 270 10.32 -0.39 -9.85
N ASP A 271 9.42 0.48 -10.33
CA ASP A 271 9.70 1.91 -10.52
C ASP A 271 9.96 2.65 -9.18
N LEU A 272 9.30 2.23 -8.09
CA LEU A 272 9.55 2.71 -6.73
C LEU A 272 10.85 2.14 -6.11
N GLY A 273 11.52 1.22 -6.81
CA GLY A 273 12.84 0.69 -6.45
C GLY A 273 12.82 -0.68 -5.77
N TYR A 274 11.69 -1.37 -5.76
CA TYR A 274 11.64 -2.76 -5.30
C TYR A 274 12.28 -3.71 -6.31
N THR A 275 12.79 -4.83 -5.82
CA THR A 275 13.02 -6.01 -6.66
C THR A 275 11.81 -6.92 -6.51
N VAL A 276 11.16 -7.25 -7.61
CA VAL A 276 9.95 -8.09 -7.60
C VAL A 276 10.19 -9.44 -8.29
N VAL A 277 9.39 -10.43 -7.93
CA VAL A 277 9.30 -11.70 -8.67
C VAL A 277 8.19 -11.53 -9.71
N GLN A 278 8.56 -11.54 -10.99
CA GLN A 278 7.55 -11.57 -12.06
C GLN A 278 7.06 -13.01 -12.27
N HIS A 279 5.74 -13.18 -12.40
CA HIS A 279 5.04 -14.45 -12.58
C HIS A 279 4.48 -14.63 -14.00
#